data_AF-A0A8T6M0K9-F1
#
_entry.id   AF-A0A8T6M0K9-F1
#
_cell.length_a   1.000
_cell.length_b   1.000
_cell.length_c   1.000
_cell.angle_alpha   90.00
_cell.angle_beta   90.00
_cell.angle_gamma   90.00
#
_symmetry.space_group_name_H-M   'P 1'
#
loop_
_entity.id
_entity.type
_entity.pdbx_description
1 polymer ?
#
loop_
_entity_poly.entity_id
_entity_poly.type
_entity_poly.pdbx_seq_one_letter_code
_entity_poly.pdbx_strand_id
1 'polypeptide(L)'
;MFKYSILFFLLSCTQIVKQFDDEYYEVIDNKTNSEYLNLIFSHNINGEAHPCGCRNFPLGGLPQVAGELHSLREKTPLLYVDSGDALFPSTLIPDFLKDSQIFTAKKIAESFDKNKLDYFLPGDQDFANGEDFLADISHKHKFQFIISNIKKSTKIKHKKWIAKKFGQRTLVFMGVVDPSLLQQDIRSLFFSPQIGINETLAEVKKQFGTLDDITIVLLSHSGMDTDKRYAEEFPDLDWIIGSHSQA
;
A
#
# COMPACT_ATOMS: atom_id res chain seq x y z
N MET A 1 -22.82 -1.13 53.74
CA MET A 1 -23.29 -0.46 52.50
C MET A 1 -22.08 -0.34 51.57
N PHE A 2 -21.77 -1.37 50.79
CA PHE A 2 -20.75 -1.32 49.73
C PHE A 2 -21.25 -2.21 48.59
N LYS A 3 -21.73 -1.58 47.52
CA LYS A 3 -22.10 -2.25 46.26
C LYS A 3 -20.84 -2.31 45.40
N TYR A 4 -20.31 -3.51 45.17
CA TYR A 4 -19.34 -3.74 44.10
C TYR A 4 -20.11 -3.82 42.78
N SER A 5 -19.92 -2.82 41.90
CA SER A 5 -20.29 -2.94 40.49
C SER A 5 -19.15 -3.64 39.76
N ILE A 6 -19.42 -4.86 39.29
CA ILE A 6 -18.57 -5.56 38.33
C ILE A 6 -18.90 -4.96 36.96
N LEU A 7 -17.98 -4.15 36.44
CA LEU A 7 -18.06 -3.61 35.08
C LEU A 7 -17.59 -4.69 34.11
N PHE A 8 -18.53 -5.42 33.52
CA PHE A 8 -18.25 -6.34 32.41
C PHE A 8 -17.92 -5.51 31.16
N PHE A 9 -16.63 -5.43 30.81
CA PHE A 9 -16.22 -5.01 29.48
C PHE A 9 -16.61 -6.11 28.48
N LEU A 10 -17.73 -5.92 27.79
CA LEU A 10 -18.08 -6.69 26.60
C LEU A 10 -17.16 -6.26 25.46
N LEU A 11 -15.92 -6.75 25.46
CA LEU A 11 -15.11 -6.78 24.25
C LEU A 11 -15.79 -7.74 23.29
N SER A 12 -16.42 -7.21 22.24
CA SER A 12 -17.04 -8.00 21.19
C SER A 12 -16.03 -8.97 20.60
N CYS A 13 -16.34 -10.27 20.62
CA CYS A 13 -15.46 -11.33 20.09
C CYS A 13 -14.96 -11.08 18.65
N THR A 14 -15.64 -10.23 17.88
CA THR A 14 -15.23 -9.81 16.53
C THR A 14 -13.88 -9.10 16.48
N GLN A 15 -13.47 -8.38 17.53
CA GLN A 15 -12.16 -7.70 17.55
C GLN A 15 -11.01 -8.65 17.89
N ILE A 16 -11.29 -9.71 18.65
CA ILE A 16 -10.27 -10.71 19.02
C ILE A 16 -9.95 -11.60 17.81
N VAL A 17 -10.95 -12.03 17.03
CA VAL A 17 -10.71 -12.87 15.83
C VAL A 17 -9.89 -12.12 14.76
N LYS A 18 -10.11 -10.81 14.59
CA LYS A 18 -9.29 -9.97 13.69
C LYS A 18 -7.79 -9.95 14.03
N GLN A 19 -7.42 -10.28 15.26
CA GLN A 19 -6.05 -10.22 15.74
C GLN A 19 -5.33 -11.58 15.67
N PHE A 20 -6.06 -12.67 15.43
CA PHE A 20 -5.52 -14.04 15.49
C PHE A 20 -5.73 -14.89 14.22
N ASP A 21 -6.50 -14.42 13.24
CA ASP A 21 -6.64 -15.12 11.95
C ASP A 21 -5.88 -14.41 10.82
N ASP A 22 -4.79 -15.03 10.38
CA ASP A 22 -4.16 -14.73 9.09
C ASP A 22 -5.08 -15.10 7.91
N GLU A 23 -6.18 -15.83 8.15
CA GLU A 23 -7.17 -16.28 7.17
C GLU A 23 -8.36 -15.30 6.96
N TYR A 24 -8.35 -14.13 7.62
CA TYR A 24 -9.45 -13.17 7.57
C TYR A 24 -9.39 -12.26 6.33
N TYR A 25 -10.39 -12.36 5.45
CA TYR A 25 -10.63 -11.34 4.43
C TYR A 25 -11.54 -10.23 4.97
N GLU A 26 -11.17 -8.98 4.72
CA GLU A 26 -12.00 -7.84 5.12
C GLU A 26 -13.10 -7.61 4.07
N VAL A 27 -14.37 -7.60 4.49
CA VAL A 27 -15.50 -7.28 3.61
C VAL A 27 -15.56 -5.77 3.42
N ILE A 28 -15.60 -5.31 2.17
CA ILE A 28 -15.77 -3.89 1.85
C ILE A 28 -17.22 -3.50 2.11
N ASP A 29 -17.41 -2.50 2.97
CA ASP A 29 -18.73 -1.95 3.28
C ASP A 29 -19.28 -1.16 2.08
N ASN A 30 -20.29 -1.72 1.42
CA ASN A 30 -20.92 -1.12 0.24
C ASN A 30 -22.05 -0.15 0.65
N LYS A 31 -21.68 0.95 1.33
CA LYS A 31 -22.65 1.94 1.84
C LYS A 31 -23.50 2.61 0.76
N THR A 32 -23.02 2.64 -0.48
CA THR A 32 -23.70 3.32 -1.59
C THR A 32 -24.55 2.37 -2.44
N ASN A 33 -24.65 1.08 -2.07
CA ASN A 33 -25.31 0.03 -2.87
C ASN A 33 -24.81 0.00 -4.34
N SER A 34 -23.54 0.31 -4.55
CA SER A 34 -22.92 0.31 -5.88
C SER A 34 -22.69 -1.11 -6.38
N GLU A 35 -22.87 -1.35 -7.69
CA GLU A 35 -22.56 -2.63 -8.33
C GLU A 35 -21.05 -2.81 -8.58
N TYR A 36 -20.28 -1.72 -8.52
CA TYR A 36 -18.84 -1.70 -8.76
C TYR A 36 -18.05 -1.03 -7.63
N LEU A 37 -16.76 -1.35 -7.56
CA LEU A 37 -15.77 -0.80 -6.64
C LEU A 37 -14.76 0.03 -7.45
N ASN A 38 -14.39 1.21 -6.94
CA ASN A 38 -13.29 1.98 -7.52
C ASN A 38 -11.96 1.54 -6.90
N LEU A 39 -11.01 1.11 -7.73
CA LEU A 39 -9.61 0.97 -7.33
C LEU A 39 -8.84 2.19 -7.85
N ILE A 40 -8.48 3.10 -6.95
CA ILE A 40 -7.70 4.30 -7.26
C ILE A 40 -6.25 4.05 -6.85
N PHE A 41 -5.31 4.53 -7.66
CA PHE A 41 -3.90 4.38 -7.37
C PHE A 41 -3.12 5.68 -7.58
N SER A 42 -2.00 5.80 -6.86
CA SER A 42 -0.94 6.78 -7.11
C SER A 42 0.41 6.10 -7.13
N HIS A 43 1.41 6.79 -7.68
CA HIS A 43 2.81 6.41 -7.67
C HIS A 43 3.66 7.62 -8.01
N ASN A 44 4.95 7.57 -7.67
CA ASN A 44 5.95 8.58 -8.03
C ASN A 44 5.49 10.01 -7.66
N ILE A 45 4.90 10.17 -6.46
CA ILE A 45 4.57 11.52 -5.93
C ILE A 45 5.88 12.30 -5.69
N ASN A 46 6.99 11.61 -5.44
CA ASN A 46 8.34 12.17 -5.36
C ASN A 46 8.46 13.34 -4.37
N GLY A 47 7.77 13.28 -3.23
CA GLY A 47 7.79 14.37 -2.25
C GLY A 47 6.93 15.59 -2.61
N GLU A 48 6.17 15.57 -3.71
CA GLU A 48 5.36 16.70 -4.16
C GLU A 48 4.06 16.85 -3.36
N ALA A 49 4.04 17.82 -2.45
CA ALA A 49 2.85 18.13 -1.65
C ALA A 49 1.89 19.12 -2.35
N HIS A 50 2.43 19.97 -3.22
CA HIS A 50 1.71 21.11 -3.82
C HIS A 50 1.41 20.87 -5.31
N PRO A 51 0.41 21.58 -5.87
CA PRO A 51 0.21 21.59 -7.32
C PRO A 51 1.43 22.12 -8.05
N CYS A 52 1.57 21.78 -9.33
CA CYS A 52 2.64 22.32 -10.16
C CYS A 52 2.56 23.86 -10.24
N GLY A 53 3.72 24.52 -10.33
CA GLY A 53 3.82 25.98 -10.35
C GLY A 53 3.34 26.67 -11.64
N CYS A 54 2.55 25.99 -12.47
CA CYS A 54 1.99 26.54 -13.70
C CYS A 54 1.08 27.74 -13.41
N ARG A 55 1.31 28.88 -14.09
CA ARG A 55 0.53 30.12 -13.87
C ARG A 55 -0.96 29.96 -14.17
N ASN A 56 -1.29 29.11 -15.13
CA ASN A 56 -2.67 28.78 -15.50
C ASN A 56 -2.87 27.28 -15.29
N PHE A 57 -3.97 26.90 -14.65
CA PHE A 57 -4.37 25.50 -14.40
C PHE A 57 -3.29 24.66 -13.71
N PRO A 58 -2.89 25.01 -12.47
CA PRO A 58 -1.96 24.18 -11.70
C PRO A 58 -2.56 22.78 -11.51
N LEU A 59 -1.78 21.76 -11.84
CA LEU A 59 -2.19 20.36 -11.81
C LEU A 59 -1.64 19.65 -10.58
N GLY A 60 -2.41 18.70 -10.07
CA GLY A 60 -1.98 17.79 -9.02
C GLY A 60 -1.90 18.44 -7.64
N GLY A 61 -1.01 17.90 -6.81
CA GLY A 61 -0.91 18.27 -5.40
C GLY A 61 -1.97 17.59 -4.53
N LEU A 62 -1.58 17.34 -3.28
CA LEU A 62 -2.41 16.60 -2.32
C LEU A 62 -3.81 17.21 -2.09
N PRO A 63 -4.02 18.54 -2.10
CA PRO A 63 -5.36 19.11 -1.95
C PRO A 63 -6.31 18.78 -3.10
N GLN A 64 -5.84 18.76 -4.36
CA GLN A 64 -6.68 18.44 -5.51
C GLN A 64 -7.06 16.96 -5.50
N VAL A 65 -6.07 16.09 -5.23
CA VAL A 65 -6.29 14.64 -5.06
C VAL A 65 -7.30 14.38 -3.95
N ALA A 66 -7.21 15.08 -2.81
CA ALA A 66 -8.17 14.94 -1.72
C ALA A 66 -9.60 15.31 -2.13
N GLY A 67 -9.79 16.37 -2.92
CA GLY A 67 -11.10 16.77 -3.44
C GLY A 67 -11.71 15.73 -4.37
N GLU A 68 -10.90 15.13 -5.24
CA GLU A 68 -11.35 14.07 -6.15
C GLU A 68 -11.70 12.78 -5.38
N LEU A 69 -10.82 12.33 -4.48
CA LEU A 69 -11.07 11.16 -3.63
C LEU A 69 -12.32 11.34 -2.76
N HIS A 70 -12.57 12.55 -2.26
CA HIS A 70 -13.80 12.86 -1.53
C HIS A 70 -15.03 12.69 -2.43
N SER A 71 -15.02 13.28 -3.63
CA SER A 71 -16.13 13.24 -4.59
C SER A 71 -16.44 11.82 -5.08
N LEU A 72 -15.40 10.98 -5.27
CA LEU A 72 -15.57 9.58 -5.67
C LEU A 72 -16.18 8.72 -4.55
N ARG A 73 -15.74 8.95 -3.30
CA ARG A 73 -16.22 8.19 -2.13
C ARG A 73 -17.69 8.42 -1.80
N GLU A 74 -18.24 9.56 -2.18
CA GLU A 74 -19.68 9.83 -1.99
C GLU A 74 -20.56 8.97 -2.91
N LYS A 75 -20.00 8.49 -4.03
CA LYS A 75 -20.75 7.78 -5.08
C LYS A 75 -20.56 6.27 -5.01
N THR A 76 -19.34 5.83 -4.73
CA THR A 76 -18.94 4.44 -4.91
C THR A 76 -17.95 4.04 -3.81
N PRO A 77 -18.00 2.79 -3.30
CA PRO A 77 -16.92 2.28 -2.46
C PRO A 77 -15.59 2.38 -3.20
N LEU A 78 -14.52 2.64 -2.47
CA LEU A 78 -13.23 2.95 -3.06
C LEU A 78 -12.11 2.34 -2.22
N LEU A 79 -11.17 1.70 -2.90
CA LEU A 79 -9.85 1.37 -2.37
C LEU A 79 -8.83 2.34 -2.98
N TYR A 80 -7.94 2.87 -2.15
CA TYR A 80 -6.84 3.73 -2.58
C TYR A 80 -5.51 3.05 -2.28
N VAL A 81 -4.67 2.86 -3.28
CA VAL A 81 -3.35 2.21 -3.15
C VAL A 81 -2.24 3.10 -3.71
N ASP A 82 -1.02 2.92 -3.24
CA ASP A 82 0.15 3.59 -3.78
C ASP A 82 1.28 2.59 -4.03
N SER A 83 1.87 2.62 -5.22
CA SER A 83 2.93 1.69 -5.65
C SER A 83 4.36 2.23 -5.49
N GLY A 84 4.55 3.33 -4.76
CA GLY A 84 5.87 3.75 -4.27
C GLY A 84 6.40 5.03 -4.87
N ASP A 85 7.56 5.44 -4.36
CA ASP A 85 8.21 6.73 -4.60
C ASP A 85 7.30 7.91 -4.24
N ALA A 86 6.68 7.85 -3.07
CA ALA A 86 5.78 8.89 -2.62
C ALA A 86 6.47 9.96 -1.75
N LEU A 87 7.38 9.54 -0.87
CA LEU A 87 7.78 10.29 0.31
C LEU A 87 8.93 11.27 0.07
N PHE A 88 9.88 10.90 -0.79
CA PHE A 88 11.09 11.68 -1.06
C PHE A 88 11.25 11.92 -2.57
N PRO A 89 11.96 12.99 -2.98
CA PRO A 89 12.18 13.31 -4.39
C PRO A 89 13.35 12.55 -5.03
N SER A 90 14.16 11.86 -4.22
CA SER A 90 15.34 11.13 -4.66
C SER A 90 15.80 10.14 -3.60
N THR A 91 16.57 9.13 -4.00
CA THR A 91 17.17 8.12 -3.11
C THR A 91 18.23 8.67 -2.15
N LEU A 92 18.75 9.88 -2.42
CA LEU A 92 19.71 10.57 -1.58
C LEU A 92 19.16 11.93 -1.16
N ILE A 93 19.29 12.25 0.12
CA ILE A 93 18.84 13.51 0.71
C ILE A 93 20.07 14.35 1.05
N PRO A 94 20.27 15.53 0.45
CA PRO A 94 21.35 16.43 0.86
C PRO A 94 21.17 16.87 2.33
N ASP A 95 22.25 16.90 3.11
CA ASP A 95 22.19 17.21 4.54
C ASP A 95 21.45 18.52 4.85
N PHE A 96 21.65 19.55 4.03
CA PHE A 96 21.02 20.86 4.20
C PHE A 96 19.50 20.87 3.89
N LEU A 97 18.97 19.83 3.23
CA LEU A 97 17.54 19.65 2.95
C LEU A 97 16.88 18.61 3.85
N LYS A 98 17.67 17.87 4.65
CA LYS A 98 17.23 16.67 5.37
C LYS A 98 16.01 16.92 6.24
N ASP A 99 16.03 17.95 7.07
CA ASP A 99 14.91 18.27 7.96
C ASP A 99 13.64 18.64 7.18
N SER A 100 13.79 19.42 6.10
CA SER A 100 12.67 19.84 5.25
C SER A 100 12.04 18.67 4.50
N GLN A 101 12.87 17.78 3.94
CA GLN A 101 12.37 16.61 3.21
C GLN A 101 11.74 15.57 4.15
N ILE A 102 12.34 15.30 5.32
CA ILE A 102 11.75 14.43 6.35
C ILE A 102 10.40 15.01 6.83
N PHE A 103 10.32 16.33 7.03
CA PHE A 103 9.06 16.97 7.40
C PHE A 103 8.00 16.78 6.30
N THR A 104 8.38 17.00 5.04
CA THR A 104 7.49 16.84 3.88
C THR A 104 7.00 15.39 3.74
N ALA A 105 7.90 14.41 3.81
CA ALA A 105 7.57 12.98 3.80
C ALA A 105 6.54 12.62 4.87
N LYS A 106 6.73 13.10 6.11
CA LYS A 106 5.76 12.91 7.20
C LYS A 106 4.40 13.55 6.89
N LYS A 107 4.38 14.73 6.25
CA LYS A 107 3.12 15.38 5.84
C LYS A 107 2.42 14.65 4.69
N ILE A 108 3.16 14.04 3.78
CA ILE A 108 2.60 13.15 2.76
C ILE A 108 1.96 11.92 3.42
N ALA A 109 2.65 11.26 4.35
CA ALA A 109 2.09 10.12 5.09
C ALA A 109 0.84 10.52 5.92
N GLU A 110 0.85 11.68 6.58
CA GLU A 110 -0.35 12.23 7.25
C GLU A 110 -1.49 12.50 6.27
N SER A 111 -1.18 12.94 5.05
CA SER A 111 -2.17 13.15 3.99
C SER A 111 -2.78 11.82 3.54
N PHE A 112 -1.99 10.77 3.41
CA PHE A 112 -2.48 9.42 3.12
C PHE A 112 -3.47 8.92 4.18
N ASP A 113 -3.21 9.15 5.46
CA ASP A 113 -4.18 8.82 6.52
C ASP A 113 -5.50 9.59 6.37
N LYS A 114 -5.43 10.89 6.08
CA LYS A 114 -6.63 11.74 5.87
C LYS A 114 -7.41 11.30 4.64
N ASN A 115 -6.69 10.96 3.58
CA ASN A 115 -7.24 10.45 2.34
C ASN A 115 -7.53 8.95 2.39
N LYS A 116 -7.41 8.29 3.55
CA LYS A 116 -7.64 6.86 3.77
C LYS A 116 -7.00 6.01 2.68
N LEU A 117 -5.70 6.16 2.47
CA LEU A 117 -4.91 5.18 1.73
C LEU A 117 -5.08 3.82 2.41
N ASP A 118 -5.36 2.78 1.63
CA ASP A 118 -5.48 1.43 2.12
C ASP A 118 -4.09 0.78 2.17
N TYR A 119 -3.38 0.79 1.04
CA TYR A 119 -2.13 0.06 0.87
C TYR A 119 -1.00 0.91 0.31
N PHE A 120 0.19 0.67 0.82
CA PHE A 120 1.41 1.35 0.41
C PHE A 120 2.51 0.32 0.12
N LEU A 121 3.09 0.37 -1.07
CA LEU A 121 4.32 -0.35 -1.41
C LEU A 121 5.45 0.70 -1.49
N PRO A 122 6.49 0.63 -0.64
CA PRO A 122 7.59 1.59 -0.73
C PRO A 122 8.41 1.37 -2.01
N GLY A 123 8.80 2.48 -2.64
CA GLY A 123 9.76 2.54 -3.74
C GLY A 123 11.18 2.82 -3.29
N ASP A 124 12.12 2.92 -4.23
CA ASP A 124 13.53 3.15 -3.91
C ASP A 124 13.77 4.51 -3.23
N GLN A 125 13.03 5.55 -3.63
CA GLN A 125 13.14 6.87 -3.03
C GLN A 125 12.55 6.90 -1.61
N ASP A 126 11.55 6.09 -1.31
CA ASP A 126 10.94 6.04 0.02
C ASP A 126 11.94 5.60 1.11
N PHE A 127 12.99 4.85 0.72
CA PHE A 127 14.09 4.44 1.57
C PHE A 127 15.19 5.49 1.74
N ALA A 128 15.06 6.71 1.20
CA ALA A 128 16.13 7.71 1.20
C ALA A 128 16.60 8.14 2.61
N ASN A 129 15.76 8.01 3.63
CA ASN A 129 16.13 8.23 5.03
C ASN A 129 16.27 6.93 5.85
N GLY A 130 16.48 5.79 5.17
CA GLY A 130 16.77 4.48 5.75
C GLY A 130 15.56 3.68 6.23
N GLU A 131 15.80 2.40 6.52
CA GLU A 131 14.77 1.46 7.01
C GLU A 131 14.08 1.96 8.27
N ASP A 132 14.82 2.56 9.22
CA ASP A 132 14.27 3.02 10.50
C ASP A 132 13.19 4.10 10.32
N PHE A 133 13.34 4.96 9.31
CA PHE A 133 12.33 5.95 8.98
C PHE A 133 11.05 5.30 8.45
N LEU A 134 11.15 4.37 7.50
CA LEU A 134 9.98 3.67 6.98
C LEU A 134 9.33 2.75 8.01
N ALA A 135 10.13 2.14 8.89
CA ALA A 135 9.60 1.42 10.04
C ALA A 135 8.73 2.35 10.90
N ASP A 136 9.24 3.54 11.26
CA ASP A 136 8.47 4.54 12.02
C ASP A 136 7.14 4.90 11.32
N ILE A 137 7.17 5.14 10.01
CA ILE A 137 5.96 5.41 9.21
C ILE A 137 4.98 4.22 9.28
N SER A 138 5.45 3.00 9.06
CA SER A 138 4.63 1.78 9.05
C SER A 138 3.96 1.46 10.39
N HIS A 139 4.54 1.91 11.51
CA HIS A 139 3.97 1.70 12.84
C HIS A 139 3.00 2.82 13.26
N LYS A 140 3.17 4.05 12.76
CA LYS A 140 2.40 5.23 13.17
C LYS A 140 1.18 5.53 12.31
N HIS A 141 1.22 5.19 11.04
CA HIS A 141 0.16 5.50 10.09
C HIS A 141 -0.86 4.35 9.96
N LYS A 142 -2.04 4.67 9.42
CA LYS A 142 -3.20 3.76 9.35
C LYS A 142 -3.16 2.85 8.13
N PHE A 143 -2.58 3.33 7.03
CA PHE A 143 -2.41 2.55 5.81
C PHE A 143 -1.46 1.37 6.06
N GLN A 144 -1.65 0.30 5.31
CA GLN A 144 -0.91 -0.94 5.51
C GLN A 144 0.18 -1.08 4.45
N PHE A 145 1.40 -1.40 4.87
CA PHE A 145 2.46 -1.74 3.93
C PHE A 145 2.20 -3.15 3.38
N ILE A 146 2.20 -3.32 2.06
CA ILE A 146 2.11 -4.63 1.41
C ILE A 146 3.42 -4.88 0.67
N ILE A 147 4.20 -5.84 1.16
CA ILE A 147 5.52 -6.18 0.61
C ILE A 147 5.72 -7.70 0.70
N SER A 148 5.62 -8.37 -0.44
CA SER A 148 5.64 -9.83 -0.56
C SER A 148 7.06 -10.39 -0.63
N ASN A 149 8.02 -9.61 -1.14
CA ASN A 149 9.41 -10.05 -1.32
C ASN A 149 10.39 -9.47 -0.29
N ILE A 150 9.91 -8.94 0.83
CA ILE A 150 10.79 -8.50 1.94
C ILE A 150 11.03 -9.64 2.94
N LYS A 151 12.24 -9.68 3.51
CA LYS A 151 12.64 -10.66 4.51
C LYS A 151 11.98 -10.36 5.85
N LYS A 152 11.67 -11.42 6.61
CA LYS A 152 11.10 -11.32 7.97
C LYS A 152 11.97 -10.56 8.98
N SER A 153 13.25 -10.35 8.69
CA SER A 153 14.18 -9.60 9.56
C SER A 153 13.98 -8.08 9.51
N THR A 154 13.13 -7.57 8.61
CA THR A 154 12.87 -6.12 8.51
C THR A 154 12.15 -5.57 9.75
N LYS A 155 12.42 -4.31 10.07
CA LYS A 155 11.72 -3.53 11.11
C LYS A 155 10.38 -2.96 10.62
N ILE A 156 10.14 -2.96 9.31
CA ILE A 156 8.94 -2.40 8.67
C ILE A 156 7.75 -3.32 8.94
N LYS A 157 6.69 -2.76 9.53
CA LYS A 157 5.42 -3.45 9.73
C LYS A 157 4.69 -3.58 8.40
N HIS A 158 4.64 -4.78 7.86
CA HIS A 158 4.03 -5.07 6.56
C HIS A 158 3.19 -6.36 6.61
N LYS A 159 2.38 -6.56 5.57
CA LYS A 159 1.80 -7.85 5.21
C LYS A 159 2.37 -8.30 3.88
N LYS A 160 2.49 -9.62 3.66
CA LYS A 160 2.87 -10.15 2.34
C LYS A 160 1.77 -9.89 1.30
N TRP A 161 0.52 -10.09 1.70
CA TRP A 161 -0.64 -9.89 0.85
C TRP A 161 -1.89 -9.66 1.70
N ILE A 162 -2.95 -9.15 1.09
CA ILE A 162 -4.23 -8.85 1.76
C ILE A 162 -5.41 -9.20 0.85
N ALA A 163 -6.41 -9.89 1.39
CA ALA A 163 -7.68 -10.14 0.69
C ALA A 163 -8.80 -9.20 1.17
N LYS A 164 -9.55 -8.66 0.21
CA LYS A 164 -10.77 -7.88 0.41
C LYS A 164 -11.92 -8.47 -0.39
N LYS A 165 -13.06 -8.72 0.25
CA LYS A 165 -14.25 -9.22 -0.45
C LYS A 165 -15.16 -8.07 -0.88
N PHE A 166 -15.58 -8.06 -2.14
CA PHE A 166 -16.59 -7.15 -2.68
C PHE A 166 -17.60 -7.94 -3.52
N GLY A 167 -18.84 -8.01 -3.03
CA GLY A 167 -19.86 -8.87 -3.63
C GLY A 167 -19.42 -10.34 -3.61
N GLN A 168 -19.40 -10.97 -4.79
CA GLN A 168 -18.98 -12.36 -4.97
C GLN A 168 -17.48 -12.51 -5.24
N ARG A 169 -16.76 -11.41 -5.53
CA ARG A 169 -15.34 -11.43 -5.86
C ARG A 169 -14.48 -11.15 -4.64
N THR A 170 -13.29 -11.74 -4.62
CA THR A 170 -12.25 -11.43 -3.63
C THR A 170 -11.07 -10.78 -4.34
N LEU A 171 -10.74 -9.54 -3.98
CA LEU A 171 -9.55 -8.86 -4.45
C LEU A 171 -8.37 -9.24 -3.53
N VAL A 172 -7.30 -9.75 -4.11
CA VAL A 172 -6.05 -10.06 -3.40
C VAL A 172 -4.97 -9.10 -3.85
N PHE A 173 -4.41 -8.36 -2.90
CA PHE A 173 -3.34 -7.40 -3.13
C PHE A 173 -2.02 -7.97 -2.64
N MET A 174 -0.99 -7.86 -3.48
CA MET A 174 0.40 -8.19 -3.13
C MET A 174 1.33 -7.09 -3.67
N GLY A 175 2.57 -7.02 -3.19
CA GLY A 175 3.47 -5.93 -3.51
C GLY A 175 4.92 -6.38 -3.68
N VAL A 176 5.61 -5.95 -4.73
CA VAL A 176 7.03 -6.30 -4.94
C VAL A 176 7.89 -5.10 -5.28
N VAL A 177 9.11 -5.09 -4.74
CA VAL A 177 10.13 -4.08 -5.05
C VAL A 177 11.29 -4.78 -5.74
N ASP A 178 11.76 -4.28 -6.88
CA ASP A 178 12.98 -4.81 -7.51
C ASP A 178 14.22 -4.41 -6.66
N PRO A 179 14.94 -5.37 -6.03
CA PRO A 179 16.07 -5.04 -5.17
C PRO A 179 17.25 -4.43 -5.93
N SER A 180 17.29 -4.53 -7.26
CA SER A 180 18.34 -3.91 -8.07
C SER A 180 18.27 -2.38 -8.10
N LEU A 181 17.10 -1.80 -7.77
CA LEU A 181 16.87 -0.36 -7.68
C LEU A 181 17.31 0.23 -6.32
N LEU A 182 17.50 -0.63 -5.31
CA LEU A 182 17.74 -0.23 -3.93
C LEU A 182 19.24 -0.04 -3.63
N GLN A 183 19.53 0.83 -2.66
CA GLN A 183 20.86 0.94 -2.06
C GLN A 183 21.28 -0.39 -1.40
N GLN A 184 22.58 -0.65 -1.30
CA GLN A 184 23.12 -1.98 -0.96
C GLN A 184 22.63 -2.52 0.40
N ASP A 185 22.54 -1.66 1.41
CA ASP A 185 22.06 -1.98 2.75
C ASP A 185 20.59 -2.40 2.71
N ILE A 186 19.74 -1.62 2.04
CA ILE A 186 18.30 -1.90 1.89
C ILE A 186 18.06 -3.11 0.99
N ARG A 187 18.80 -3.24 -0.12
CA ARG A 187 18.71 -4.37 -1.05
C ARG A 187 18.84 -5.72 -0.35
N SER A 188 19.66 -5.79 0.70
CA SER A 188 19.87 -7.02 1.49
C SER A 188 18.60 -7.48 2.24
N LEU A 189 17.61 -6.61 2.43
CA LEU A 189 16.34 -6.90 3.07
C LEU A 189 15.35 -7.64 2.15
N PHE A 190 15.63 -7.76 0.86
CA PHE A 190 14.67 -8.29 -0.11
C PHE A 190 15.13 -9.60 -0.76
N PHE A 191 14.16 -10.42 -1.16
CA PHE A 191 14.31 -11.50 -2.14
C PHE A 191 14.00 -10.98 -3.55
N SER A 192 14.23 -11.79 -4.58
CA SER A 192 13.79 -11.42 -5.92
C SER A 192 12.25 -11.30 -5.98
N PRO A 193 11.70 -10.40 -6.82
CA PRO A 193 10.26 -10.25 -6.97
C PRO A 193 9.54 -11.56 -7.32
N GLN A 194 10.12 -12.39 -8.20
CA GLN A 194 9.56 -13.68 -8.59
C GLN A 194 9.37 -14.64 -7.42
N ILE A 195 10.26 -14.62 -6.43
CA ILE A 195 10.09 -15.43 -5.21
C ILE A 195 8.86 -14.92 -4.44
N GLY A 196 8.75 -13.60 -4.25
CA GLY A 196 7.60 -13.00 -3.55
C GLY A 196 6.27 -13.28 -4.24
N ILE A 197 6.20 -13.15 -5.58
CA ILE A 197 5.00 -13.44 -6.37
C ILE A 197 4.63 -14.91 -6.27
N ASN A 198 5.56 -15.83 -6.53
CA ASN A 198 5.29 -17.27 -6.50
C ASN A 198 4.84 -17.77 -5.12
N GLU A 199 5.55 -17.36 -4.05
CA GLU A 199 5.17 -17.74 -2.69
C GLU A 199 3.78 -17.22 -2.34
N THR A 200 3.48 -15.98 -2.71
CA THR A 200 2.18 -15.37 -2.44
C THR A 200 1.06 -16.06 -3.22
N LEU A 201 1.24 -16.31 -4.52
CA LEU A 201 0.27 -17.05 -5.32
C LEU A 201 0.03 -18.46 -4.76
N ALA A 202 1.07 -19.13 -4.27
CA ALA A 202 0.94 -20.43 -3.62
C ALA A 202 0.16 -20.35 -2.30
N GLU A 203 0.43 -19.35 -1.46
CA GLU A 203 -0.32 -19.07 -0.22
C GLU A 203 -1.81 -18.79 -0.52
N VAL A 204 -2.10 -17.97 -1.52
CA VAL A 204 -3.47 -17.62 -1.95
C VAL A 204 -4.21 -18.86 -2.47
N LYS A 205 -3.59 -19.64 -3.37
CA LYS A 205 -4.18 -20.90 -3.88
C LYS A 205 -4.44 -21.88 -2.75
N LYS A 206 -3.54 -21.97 -1.77
CA LYS A 206 -3.73 -22.81 -0.59
C LYS A 206 -4.92 -22.36 0.27
N GLN A 207 -5.10 -21.05 0.43
CA GLN A 207 -6.18 -20.51 1.27
C GLN A 207 -7.56 -20.61 0.61
N PHE A 208 -7.65 -20.34 -0.70
CA PHE A 208 -8.95 -20.27 -1.40
C PHE A 208 -9.27 -21.50 -2.25
N GLY A 209 -8.31 -22.41 -2.45
CA GLY A 209 -8.45 -23.62 -3.25
C GLY A 209 -8.40 -23.39 -4.76
N THR A 210 -9.18 -22.42 -5.26
CA THR A 210 -9.20 -21.95 -6.66
C THR A 210 -9.07 -20.43 -6.74
N LEU A 211 -8.71 -19.92 -7.91
CA LEU A 211 -8.63 -18.49 -8.21
C LEU A 211 -9.83 -17.95 -9.01
N ASP A 212 -10.83 -18.79 -9.34
CA ASP A 212 -11.92 -18.42 -10.27
C ASP A 212 -12.70 -17.14 -9.86
N ASP A 213 -12.91 -16.93 -8.56
CA ASP A 213 -13.59 -15.76 -7.99
C ASP A 213 -12.63 -14.70 -7.40
N ILE A 214 -11.33 -14.86 -7.68
CA ILE A 214 -10.27 -13.98 -7.17
C ILE A 214 -9.82 -13.02 -8.25
N THR A 215 -9.53 -11.79 -7.85
CA THR A 215 -8.83 -10.81 -8.68
C THR A 215 -7.50 -10.49 -8.00
N ILE A 216 -6.39 -10.86 -8.63
CA ILE A 216 -5.05 -10.68 -8.11
C ILE A 216 -4.46 -9.37 -8.64
N VAL A 217 -4.18 -8.45 -7.72
CA VAL A 217 -3.60 -7.13 -7.99
C VAL A 217 -2.18 -7.09 -7.45
N LEU A 218 -1.21 -6.93 -8.35
CA LEU A 218 0.19 -6.72 -8.02
C LEU A 218 0.47 -5.21 -7.97
N LEU A 219 0.89 -4.69 -6.82
CA LEU A 219 1.61 -3.43 -6.74
C LEU A 219 3.08 -3.71 -7.07
N SER A 220 3.67 -2.99 -8.01
CA SER A 220 5.03 -3.25 -8.46
C SER A 220 5.86 -1.98 -8.47
N HIS A 221 7.03 -2.04 -7.85
CA HIS A 221 8.08 -1.04 -7.93
C HIS A 221 9.31 -1.65 -8.62
N SER A 222 9.11 -2.01 -9.90
CA SER A 222 10.11 -2.69 -10.73
C SER A 222 10.33 -2.04 -12.12
N GLY A 223 9.52 -1.02 -12.45
CA GLY A 223 9.52 -0.36 -13.75
C GLY A 223 8.74 -1.11 -14.83
N MET A 224 8.18 -0.34 -15.77
CA MET A 224 7.24 -0.79 -16.82
C MET A 224 7.71 -2.01 -17.62
N ASP A 225 8.99 -2.07 -18.01
CA ASP A 225 9.48 -3.21 -18.81
C ASP A 225 9.55 -4.49 -17.99
N THR A 226 9.82 -4.38 -16.69
CA THR A 226 9.76 -5.53 -15.78
C THR A 226 8.32 -5.93 -15.49
N ASP A 227 7.43 -4.96 -15.32
CA ASP A 227 5.99 -5.21 -15.11
C ASP A 227 5.36 -5.96 -16.27
N LYS A 228 5.72 -5.62 -17.52
CA LYS A 228 5.30 -6.38 -18.71
C LYS A 228 5.78 -7.82 -18.67
N ARG A 229 7.02 -8.06 -18.24
CA ARG A 229 7.55 -9.43 -18.06
C ARG A 229 6.79 -10.20 -16.98
N TYR A 230 6.41 -9.54 -15.87
CA TYR A 230 5.57 -10.19 -14.86
C TYR A 230 4.20 -10.58 -15.41
N ALA A 231 3.58 -9.73 -16.26
CA ALA A 231 2.31 -10.07 -16.89
C ALA A 231 2.41 -11.31 -17.82
N GLU A 232 3.56 -11.48 -18.49
CA GLU A 232 3.83 -12.66 -19.33
C GLU A 232 4.17 -13.91 -18.49
N GLU A 233 4.96 -13.75 -17.44
CA GLU A 233 5.45 -14.85 -16.58
C GLU A 233 4.36 -15.38 -15.62
N PHE A 234 3.47 -14.50 -15.15
CA PHE A 234 2.46 -14.80 -14.15
C PHE A 234 1.04 -14.51 -14.68
N PRO A 235 0.47 -15.42 -15.50
CA PRO A 235 -0.85 -15.24 -16.09
C PRO A 235 -2.01 -15.25 -15.06
N ASP A 236 -1.74 -15.63 -13.81
CA ASP A 236 -2.69 -15.54 -12.70
C ASP A 236 -2.86 -14.10 -12.17
N LEU A 237 -2.02 -13.14 -12.59
CA LEU A 237 -2.16 -11.73 -12.23
C LEU A 237 -3.20 -11.06 -13.13
N ASP A 238 -4.25 -10.50 -12.52
CA ASP A 238 -5.28 -9.76 -13.26
C ASP A 238 -4.87 -8.31 -13.53
N TRP A 239 -4.19 -7.68 -12.56
CA TRP A 239 -3.77 -6.28 -12.64
C TRP A 239 -2.35 -6.09 -12.11
N ILE A 240 -1.57 -5.24 -12.78
CA ILE A 240 -0.29 -4.75 -12.30
C ILE A 240 -0.36 -3.22 -12.22
N ILE A 241 -0.16 -2.69 -11.02
CA ILE A 241 -0.08 -1.26 -10.74
C ILE A 241 1.40 -0.94 -10.51
N GLY A 242 2.07 -0.55 -11.59
CA GLY A 242 3.50 -0.26 -11.63
C GLY A 242 3.88 1.12 -11.09
N SER A 243 5.18 1.35 -10.96
CA SER A 243 5.82 2.62 -10.58
C SER A 243 7.30 2.60 -11.00
N HIS A 244 8.13 3.50 -10.44
CA HIS A 244 9.54 3.71 -10.78
C HIS A 244 9.76 4.35 -12.15
N SER A 245 9.37 3.69 -13.24
CA SER A 245 9.49 4.26 -14.59
C SER A 245 8.48 5.40 -14.79
N GLN A 246 8.97 6.58 -15.18
CA GLN A 246 8.16 7.72 -15.59
C GLN A 246 8.15 7.74 -17.13
N ALA A 247 7.09 7.18 -17.71
CA ALA A 247 6.87 7.20 -19.16
C ALA A 247 6.13 8.47 -19.60
#